data_AF-A0A518AWR4-F1
#
_entry.id   AF-A0A518AWR4-F1
#
_cell.length_a   1.000
_cell.length_b   1.000
_cell.length_c   1.000
_cell.angle_alpha   90.00
_cell.angle_beta   90.00
_cell.angle_gamma   90.00
#
_symmetry.space_group_name_H-M   'P 1'
#
loop_
_entity.id
_entity.type
_entity.pdbx_description
1 polymer ?
#
loop_
_entity_poly.entity_id
_entity_poly.type
_entity_poly.pdbx_seq_one_letter_code
_entity_poly.pdbx_strand_id
1 'polypeptide(L)'
;MKSLQLFYRVTIMLGTLVVGALAYRAYGPQLEKLEPLFNRAKQVLAEAWNEDSPGAETLETAETEPMGIDQSDFDRGDKLQPFPMDQPGGVVKHVDWEDQLPSPIETPEPAPSPVASVVRQLESMGVSDCSLNTWGDSGDFFRFRCSLPWISGLGTSVHFEAISEDPADAAQQVLNQVSQWRLAHASEQVLR
;
A
#
# COMPACT_ATOMS: atom_id res chain seq x y z
N MET A 1 10.67 16.89 -42.46
CA MET A 1 9.65 16.98 -41.38
C MET A 1 8.97 15.64 -41.06
N LYS A 2 8.68 14.74 -42.03
CA LYS A 2 8.07 13.41 -41.77
C LYS A 2 8.87 12.49 -40.82
N SER A 3 10.20 12.58 -40.81
CA SER A 3 11.07 11.77 -39.93
C SER A 3 10.88 12.10 -38.44
N LEU A 4 10.66 13.37 -38.09
CA LEU A 4 10.52 13.82 -36.69
C LEU A 4 9.23 13.31 -36.05
N GLN A 5 8.16 13.21 -36.85
CA GLN A 5 6.88 12.62 -36.43
C GLN A 5 6.99 11.12 -36.17
N LEU A 6 7.85 10.42 -36.90
CA LEU A 6 8.09 8.98 -36.72
C LEU A 6 8.87 8.71 -35.43
N PHE A 7 9.91 9.51 -35.15
CA PHE A 7 10.64 9.44 -33.88
C PHE A 7 9.72 9.65 -32.67
N TYR A 8 8.86 10.68 -32.72
CA TYR A 8 7.93 10.97 -31.63
C TYR A 8 6.98 9.81 -31.33
N ARG A 9 6.45 9.15 -32.37
CA ARG A 9 5.56 7.99 -32.22
C ARG A 9 6.27 6.78 -31.63
N VAL A 10 7.49 6.50 -32.10
CA VAL A 10 8.32 5.41 -31.57
C VAL A 10 8.65 5.65 -30.09
N THR A 11 9.00 6.89 -29.71
CA THR A 11 9.30 7.24 -28.32
C THR A 11 8.08 7.05 -27.42
N ILE A 12 6.89 7.45 -27.85
CA ILE A 12 5.66 7.23 -27.06
C ILE A 12 5.39 5.73 -26.87
N MET A 13 5.47 4.94 -27.95
CA MET A 13 5.25 3.48 -27.85
C MET A 13 6.26 2.80 -26.94
N LEU A 14 7.52 3.25 -26.98
CA LEU A 14 8.56 2.72 -26.08
C LEU A 14 8.29 3.13 -24.63
N GLY A 15 7.91 4.39 -24.40
CA GLY A 15 7.61 4.92 -23.08
C GLY A 15 6.44 4.20 -22.41
N THR A 16 5.33 3.99 -23.14
CA THR A 16 4.17 3.26 -22.60
C THR A 16 4.49 1.80 -22.30
N LEU A 17 5.33 1.15 -23.12
CA LEU A 17 5.75 -0.22 -22.91
C LEU A 17 6.60 -0.37 -21.64
N VAL A 18 7.54 0.56 -21.40
CA VAL A 18 8.37 0.55 -20.18
C VAL A 18 7.53 0.80 -18.93
N VAL A 19 6.63 1.78 -18.96
CA VAL A 19 5.72 2.08 -17.83
C VAL A 19 4.78 0.90 -17.57
N GLY A 20 4.24 0.28 -18.62
CA GLY A 20 3.40 -0.90 -18.50
C GLY A 20 4.13 -2.08 -17.86
N ALA A 21 5.38 -2.34 -18.25
CA ALA A 21 6.20 -3.40 -17.65
C ALA A 21 6.52 -3.13 -16.16
N LEU A 22 6.79 -1.88 -15.79
CA LEU A 22 7.01 -1.48 -14.40
C LEU A 22 5.74 -1.61 -13.56
N ALA A 23 4.60 -1.12 -14.06
CA ALA A 23 3.31 -1.25 -13.40
C ALA A 23 2.93 -2.73 -13.23
N TYR A 24 3.16 -3.55 -14.26
CA TYR A 24 2.94 -4.99 -14.18
C TYR A 24 3.86 -5.67 -13.16
N ARG A 25 5.10 -5.20 -12.97
CA ARG A 25 5.97 -5.75 -11.93
C ARG A 25 5.51 -5.37 -10.51
N ALA A 26 4.95 -4.18 -10.34
CA ALA A 26 4.49 -3.69 -9.04
C ALA A 26 3.11 -4.25 -8.63
N TYR A 27 2.20 -4.41 -9.60
CA TYR A 27 0.79 -4.74 -9.35
C TYR A 27 0.34 -6.02 -10.07
N GLY A 28 1.22 -6.70 -10.79
CA GLY A 28 0.86 -7.85 -11.62
C GLY A 28 0.47 -9.07 -10.79
N PRO A 29 -0.54 -9.82 -11.24
CA PRO A 29 -0.94 -11.06 -10.58
C PRO A 29 0.17 -12.11 -10.69
N GLN A 30 0.18 -13.07 -9.76
CA GLN A 30 1.17 -14.14 -9.73
C GLN A 30 1.20 -14.92 -11.05
N LEU A 31 2.40 -15.04 -11.64
CA LEU A 31 2.67 -15.61 -12.98
C LEU A 31 2.07 -17.01 -13.19
N GLU A 32 1.89 -17.76 -12.12
CA GLU A 32 1.34 -19.12 -12.12
C GLU A 32 -0.11 -19.18 -12.62
N LYS A 33 -0.91 -18.13 -12.39
CA LYS A 33 -2.31 -18.08 -12.90
C LYS A 33 -2.41 -17.71 -14.38
N LEU A 34 -1.31 -17.24 -14.97
CA LEU A 34 -1.28 -16.71 -16.33
C LEU A 34 -0.72 -17.70 -17.36
N GLU A 35 -0.07 -18.78 -16.94
CA GLU A 35 0.42 -19.82 -17.85
C GLU A 35 -0.62 -20.30 -18.88
N PRO A 36 -1.89 -20.63 -18.51
CA PRO A 36 -2.87 -21.08 -19.50
C PRO A 36 -3.24 -19.98 -20.49
N LEU A 37 -3.28 -18.72 -20.06
CA LEU A 37 -3.57 -17.58 -20.92
C LEU A 37 -2.39 -17.26 -21.85
N PHE A 38 -1.17 -17.38 -21.34
CA PHE A 38 0.05 -17.13 -22.11
C PHE A 38 0.26 -18.19 -23.19
N ASN A 39 -0.04 -19.46 -22.88
CA ASN A 39 0.01 -20.54 -23.85
C ASN A 39 -1.05 -20.34 -24.97
N ARG A 40 -2.25 -19.87 -24.61
CA ARG A 40 -3.28 -19.52 -25.59
C ARG A 40 -2.86 -18.33 -26.48
N ALA A 41 -2.25 -17.31 -25.89
CA ALA A 41 -1.74 -16.16 -26.64
C ALA A 41 -0.60 -16.53 -27.59
N LYS A 42 0.35 -17.37 -27.17
CA LYS A 42 1.41 -17.91 -28.04
C LYS A 42 0.85 -18.70 -29.21
N GLN A 43 -0.22 -19.46 -28.98
CA GLN A 43 -0.85 -20.27 -30.02
C GLN A 43 -1.47 -19.38 -31.11
N VAL A 44 -2.21 -18.33 -30.71
CA VAL A 44 -2.78 -17.34 -31.66
C VAL A 44 -1.68 -16.58 -32.40
N LEU A 45 -0.59 -16.19 -31.72
CA LEU A 45 0.52 -15.49 -32.36
C LEU A 45 1.25 -16.37 -33.37
N ALA A 46 1.47 -17.65 -33.05
CA ALA A 46 2.13 -18.60 -33.94
C ALA A 46 1.27 -18.94 -35.16
N GLU A 47 -0.05 -18.98 -35.00
CA GLU A 47 -1.01 -19.15 -36.09
C GLU A 47 -0.99 -17.93 -37.02
N ALA A 48 -1.05 -16.72 -36.45
CA ALA A 48 -0.99 -15.46 -37.21
C ALA A 48 0.36 -15.21 -37.91
N TRP A 49 1.46 -15.79 -37.42
CA TRP A 49 2.79 -15.63 -38.02
C TRP A 49 3.08 -16.67 -39.11
N ASN A 50 2.42 -17.83 -39.07
CA ASN A 50 2.61 -18.88 -40.07
C ASN A 50 1.64 -18.75 -41.27
N GLU A 51 0.61 -17.92 -41.17
CA GLU A 51 -0.17 -17.52 -42.34
C GLU A 51 0.58 -16.42 -43.11
N ASP A 52 1.19 -16.83 -44.22
CA ASP A 52 1.74 -15.94 -45.25
C ASP A 52 0.63 -14.98 -45.72
N SER A 53 0.80 -13.69 -45.42
CA SER A 53 -0.17 -12.63 -45.73
C SER A 53 -0.42 -12.55 -47.25
N PRO A 54 -1.69 -12.42 -47.69
CA PRO A 54 -2.11 -11.08 -48.08
C PRO A 54 -3.59 -10.80 -47.85
N GLY A 55 -3.88 -9.66 -47.25
CA GLY A 55 -5.23 -9.12 -47.21
C GLY A 55 -5.44 -8.28 -45.98
N ALA A 56 -5.27 -6.97 -46.12
CA ALA A 56 -5.67 -6.00 -45.12
C ALA A 56 -7.20 -6.04 -44.96
N GLU A 57 -7.71 -7.01 -44.21
CA GLU A 57 -9.07 -6.95 -43.68
C GLU A 57 -9.02 -6.18 -42.37
N THR A 58 -9.31 -4.89 -42.52
CA THR A 58 -9.84 -3.97 -41.54
C THR A 58 -10.44 -4.68 -40.32
N LEU A 59 -9.66 -4.80 -39.24
CA LEU A 59 -10.21 -5.11 -37.94
C LEU A 59 -11.11 -3.94 -37.55
N GLU A 60 -12.41 -4.15 -37.74
CA GLU A 60 -13.48 -3.39 -37.12
C GLU A 60 -13.09 -3.12 -35.67
N THR A 61 -12.84 -1.83 -35.41
CA THR A 61 -12.75 -1.29 -34.07
C THR A 61 -14.08 -1.59 -33.41
N ALA A 62 -14.11 -2.63 -32.57
CA ALA A 62 -15.22 -2.88 -31.66
C ALA A 62 -15.33 -1.64 -30.77
N GLU A 63 -16.24 -0.76 -31.18
CA GLU A 63 -16.70 0.41 -30.47
C GLU A 63 -17.17 -0.06 -29.10
N THR A 64 -16.25 0.03 -28.14
CA THR A 64 -16.55 -0.23 -26.74
C THR A 64 -17.36 0.97 -26.30
N GLU A 65 -18.68 0.83 -26.36
CA GLU A 65 -19.61 1.82 -25.85
C GLU A 65 -19.17 2.21 -24.43
N PRO A 66 -18.99 3.52 -24.15
CA PRO A 66 -18.67 3.96 -22.81
C PRO A 66 -19.87 3.64 -21.93
N MET A 67 -19.70 2.63 -21.08
CA MET A 67 -20.64 2.32 -20.01
C MET A 67 -20.77 3.59 -19.16
N GLY A 68 -21.85 4.33 -19.38
CA GLY A 68 -22.17 5.54 -18.65
C GLY A 68 -22.30 5.18 -17.18
N ILE A 69 -21.28 5.56 -16.40
CA ILE A 69 -21.39 5.60 -14.96
C ILE A 69 -22.37 6.72 -14.66
N ASP A 70 -23.62 6.32 -14.42
CA ASP A 70 -24.69 7.16 -13.93
C ASP A 70 -24.22 7.76 -12.59
N GLN A 71 -23.96 9.07 -12.63
CA GLN A 71 -23.38 9.83 -11.53
C GLN A 71 -24.48 10.47 -10.67
N SER A 72 -25.64 9.83 -10.54
CA SER A 72 -26.79 10.38 -9.82
C SER A 72 -27.20 9.55 -8.60
N ASP A 73 -26.35 9.47 -7.56
CA ASP A 73 -26.84 9.04 -6.24
C ASP A 73 -25.97 9.41 -5.02
N PHE A 74 -25.26 10.54 -5.06
CA PHE A 74 -24.53 11.08 -3.89
C PHE A 74 -25.16 12.39 -3.37
N ASP A 75 -26.48 12.37 -3.15
CA ASP A 75 -27.18 13.37 -2.35
C ASP A 75 -27.81 12.72 -1.11
N ARG A 76 -26.98 12.00 -0.34
CA ARG A 76 -27.34 11.57 1.01
C ARG A 76 -26.79 12.58 2.00
N GLY A 77 -27.54 13.66 2.16
CA GLY A 77 -27.37 14.62 3.24
C GLY A 77 -27.50 13.92 4.60
N ASP A 78 -26.36 13.48 5.14
CA ASP A 78 -26.26 13.02 6.52
C ASP A 78 -26.20 14.25 7.42
N LYS A 79 -27.31 14.48 8.12
CA LYS A 79 -27.48 15.54 9.12
C LYS A 79 -26.44 15.35 10.22
N LEU A 80 -25.40 16.18 10.19
CA LEU A 80 -24.53 16.42 11.33
C LEU A 80 -25.39 16.90 12.51
N GLN A 81 -25.70 16.01 13.45
CA GLN A 81 -26.25 16.40 14.74
C GLN A 81 -25.14 17.09 15.55
N PRO A 82 -25.38 18.30 16.07
CA PRO A 82 -24.45 18.94 16.99
C PRO A 82 -24.37 18.13 18.27
N PHE A 83 -23.15 17.73 18.65
CA PHE A 83 -22.89 17.09 19.94
C PHE A 83 -23.27 18.06 21.08
N PRO A 84 -24.07 17.61 22.07
CA PRO A 84 -24.37 18.41 23.24
C PRO A 84 -23.10 18.59 24.07
N MET A 85 -22.59 19.82 24.10
CA MET A 85 -21.47 20.22 24.94
C MET A 85 -22.01 20.55 26.34
N ASP A 86 -22.19 19.54 27.17
CA ASP A 86 -22.47 19.71 28.59
C ASP A 86 -21.76 18.60 29.38
N GLN A 87 -20.65 18.96 30.02
CA GLN A 87 -20.29 18.29 31.27
C GLN A 87 -19.55 19.26 32.21
N PRO A 88 -20.18 19.65 33.33
CA PRO A 88 -19.60 20.57 34.29
C PRO A 88 -18.59 19.87 35.21
N GLY A 89 -17.43 20.52 35.35
CA GLY A 89 -16.53 20.55 36.51
C GLY A 89 -16.66 19.47 37.58
N GLY A 90 -15.98 18.34 37.37
CA GLY A 90 -15.59 17.45 38.46
C GLY A 90 -14.33 17.99 39.14
N VAL A 91 -14.48 18.48 40.38
CA VAL A 91 -13.38 18.87 41.26
C VAL A 91 -12.48 17.66 41.50
N VAL A 92 -11.30 17.65 40.88
CA VAL A 92 -10.25 16.69 41.18
C VAL A 92 -9.72 17.01 42.58
N LYS A 93 -10.06 16.18 43.56
CA LYS A 93 -9.39 16.19 44.85
C LYS A 93 -7.93 15.84 44.61
N HIS A 94 -7.05 16.78 44.92
CA HIS A 94 -5.61 16.59 45.00
C HIS A 94 -5.34 15.50 46.05
N VAL A 95 -4.93 14.31 45.62
CA VAL A 95 -4.46 13.26 46.52
C VAL A 95 -2.95 13.43 46.60
N ASP A 96 -2.50 13.98 47.74
CA ASP A 96 -1.11 13.92 48.20
C ASP A 96 -0.67 12.45 48.22
N TRP A 97 0.19 12.05 47.29
CA TRP A 97 0.71 10.69 47.14
C TRP A 97 2.19 10.56 47.54
N GLU A 98 2.80 11.64 48.03
CA GLU A 98 4.14 11.65 48.61
C GLU A 98 4.14 10.94 49.97
N ASP A 99 4.42 9.62 49.98
CA ASP A 99 5.28 8.97 51.01
C ASP A 99 5.32 7.43 50.93
N GLN A 100 5.45 6.87 49.72
CA GLN A 100 6.00 5.52 49.59
C GLN A 100 6.55 5.30 48.18
N LEU A 101 7.88 5.40 48.06
CA LEU A 101 8.61 4.80 46.94
C LEU A 101 8.84 3.32 47.30
N PRO A 102 8.01 2.37 46.81
CA PRO A 102 8.37 0.97 46.90
C PRO A 102 9.66 0.74 46.11
N SER A 103 10.59 -0.01 46.69
CA SER A 103 11.80 -0.48 46.04
C SER A 103 11.49 -1.03 44.65
N PRO A 104 12.37 -0.86 43.63
CA PRO A 104 12.13 -1.36 42.28
C PRO A 104 11.89 -2.86 42.36
N ILE A 105 10.64 -3.28 42.22
CA ILE A 105 10.31 -4.66 41.93
C ILE A 105 10.91 -4.88 40.55
N GLU A 106 12.05 -5.59 40.49
CA GLU A 106 12.57 -6.19 39.27
C GLU A 106 11.47 -7.13 38.75
N THR A 107 10.54 -6.54 38.01
CA THR A 107 9.49 -7.24 37.31
C THR A 107 10.23 -8.13 36.34
N PRO A 108 10.10 -9.48 36.41
CA PRO A 108 10.77 -10.38 35.49
C PRO A 108 10.43 -9.90 34.09
N GLU A 109 11.44 -9.42 33.35
CA GLU A 109 11.26 -8.87 32.02
C GLU A 109 10.56 -9.96 31.19
N PRO A 110 9.26 -9.78 30.86
CA PRO A 110 8.54 -10.81 30.12
C PRO A 110 9.29 -11.02 28.82
N ALA A 111 9.56 -12.29 28.49
CA ALA A 111 10.30 -12.64 27.29
C ALA A 111 9.80 -11.79 26.10
N PRO A 112 10.70 -11.17 25.34
CA PRO A 112 10.31 -10.19 24.33
C PRO A 112 9.33 -10.84 23.37
N SER A 113 8.13 -10.27 23.27
CA SER A 113 7.15 -10.75 22.30
C SER A 113 7.75 -10.67 20.90
N PRO A 114 7.44 -11.62 20.00
CA PRO A 114 7.97 -11.59 18.63
C PRO A 114 7.62 -10.30 17.90
N VAL A 115 6.51 -9.65 18.26
CA VAL A 115 6.15 -8.32 17.74
C VAL A 115 7.10 -7.24 18.23
N ALA A 116 7.55 -7.29 19.49
CA ALA A 116 8.43 -6.28 20.07
C ALA A 116 9.82 -6.24 19.40
N SER A 117 10.34 -7.38 18.93
CA SER A 117 11.60 -7.40 18.18
C SER A 117 11.45 -6.73 16.81
N VAL A 118 10.33 -6.96 16.12
CA VAL A 118 10.01 -6.30 14.84
C VAL A 118 9.81 -4.79 15.04
N VAL A 119 9.12 -4.37 16.10
CA VAL A 119 8.94 -2.95 16.44
C VAL A 119 10.29 -2.26 16.68
N ARG A 120 11.19 -2.86 17.47
CA ARG A 120 12.55 -2.33 17.66
C ARG A 120 13.31 -2.21 16.34
N GLN A 121 13.12 -3.16 15.43
CA GLN A 121 13.73 -3.12 14.11
C GLN A 121 13.15 -1.98 13.24
N LEU A 122 11.83 -1.78 13.26
CA LEU A 122 11.16 -0.66 12.59
C LEU A 122 11.63 0.70 13.15
N GLU A 123 11.72 0.84 14.46
CA GLU A 123 12.22 2.04 15.14
C GLU A 123 13.67 2.35 14.74
N SER A 124 14.52 1.33 14.62
CA SER A 124 15.91 1.50 14.14
C SER A 124 15.99 2.02 12.70
N MET A 125 14.91 1.88 11.92
CA MET A 125 14.76 2.43 10.57
C MET A 125 14.12 3.82 10.54
N GLY A 126 13.79 4.40 11.70
CA GLY A 126 13.16 5.72 11.81
C GLY A 126 11.63 5.70 11.67
N VAL A 127 11.01 4.52 11.72
CA VAL A 127 9.55 4.37 11.74
C VAL A 127 9.02 4.81 13.10
N SER A 128 7.89 5.51 13.10
CA SER A 128 7.15 5.99 14.27
C SER A 128 5.69 5.49 14.25
N ASP A 129 4.94 5.77 15.32
CA ASP A 129 3.50 5.48 15.42
C ASP A 129 3.10 4.00 15.17
N CYS A 130 3.95 3.06 15.58
CA CYS A 130 3.66 1.63 15.51
C CYS A 130 2.48 1.29 16.44
N SER A 131 1.43 0.67 15.91
CA SER A 131 0.33 0.14 16.73
C SER A 131 -0.22 -1.16 16.16
N LEU A 132 -0.52 -2.09 17.06
CA LEU A 132 -1.17 -3.36 16.77
C LEU A 132 -2.58 -3.33 17.36
N ASN A 133 -3.59 -3.47 16.51
CA ASN A 133 -5.00 -3.54 16.91
C ASN A 133 -5.63 -4.84 16.38
N THR A 134 -6.64 -5.35 17.08
CA THR A 134 -7.52 -6.39 16.51
C THR A 134 -8.35 -5.80 15.38
N TRP A 135 -8.69 -6.64 14.40
CA TRP A 135 -9.39 -6.25 13.17
C TRP A 135 -10.48 -7.26 12.81
N GLY A 136 -11.59 -6.75 12.26
CA GLY A 136 -12.78 -7.53 11.95
C GLY A 136 -13.72 -7.75 13.14
N ASP A 137 -14.97 -8.11 12.86
CA ASP A 137 -16.02 -8.29 13.87
C ASP A 137 -15.75 -9.47 14.81
N SER A 138 -15.06 -10.49 14.31
CA SER A 138 -14.70 -11.69 15.08
C SER A 138 -13.45 -11.50 15.94
N GLY A 139 -12.60 -10.50 15.64
CA GLY A 139 -11.31 -10.32 16.31
C GLY A 139 -10.24 -11.37 15.93
N ASP A 140 -10.46 -12.14 14.86
CA ASP A 140 -9.55 -13.20 14.40
C ASP A 140 -8.31 -12.65 13.65
N PHE A 141 -8.33 -11.37 13.27
CA PHE A 141 -7.24 -10.73 12.56
C PHE A 141 -6.61 -9.63 13.40
N PHE A 142 -5.34 -9.36 13.09
CA PHE A 142 -4.57 -8.29 13.68
C PHE A 142 -4.12 -7.33 12.59
N ARG A 143 -4.42 -6.04 12.78
CA ARG A 143 -3.95 -4.95 11.93
C ARG A 143 -2.74 -4.29 12.61
N PHE A 144 -1.59 -4.40 11.97
CA PHE A 144 -0.40 -3.66 12.35
C PHE A 144 -0.26 -2.44 11.44
N ARG A 145 -0.06 -1.26 12.02
CA ARG A 145 0.15 0.00 11.27
C ARG A 145 1.36 0.75 11.83
N CYS A 146 2.07 1.45 10.96
CA CYS A 146 3.14 2.38 11.35
C CYS A 146 3.27 3.53 10.36
N SER A 147 4.01 4.58 10.75
CA SER A 147 4.30 5.76 9.93
C SER A 147 5.81 5.94 9.75
N LEU A 148 6.26 6.41 8.59
CA LEU A 148 7.66 6.76 8.35
C LEU A 148 7.73 8.21 7.85
N PRO A 149 8.44 9.12 8.53
CA PRO A 149 8.60 10.48 8.04
C PRO A 149 9.43 10.48 6.74
N TRP A 150 8.87 11.03 5.65
CA TRP A 150 9.51 11.04 4.33
C TRP A 150 10.61 12.11 4.25
N ILE A 151 10.28 13.36 4.54
CA ILE A 151 11.22 14.49 4.59
C ILE A 151 11.04 15.18 5.93
N SER A 152 12.11 15.22 6.71
CA SER A 152 12.18 15.96 7.96
C SER A 152 11.79 17.42 7.71
N GLY A 153 10.69 17.87 8.30
CA GLY A 153 10.23 19.27 8.26
C GLY A 153 9.05 19.58 7.33
N LEU A 154 8.64 18.67 6.44
CA LEU A 154 7.46 18.89 5.57
C LEU A 154 6.16 18.27 6.13
N GLY A 155 6.23 17.59 7.28
CA GLY A 155 5.07 16.96 7.91
C GLY A 155 4.45 15.82 7.10
N THR A 156 5.12 15.34 6.05
CA THR A 156 4.64 14.24 5.21
C THR A 156 5.18 12.91 5.75
N SER A 157 4.27 12.01 6.12
CA SER A 157 4.57 10.63 6.52
C SER A 157 4.04 9.64 5.49
N VAL A 158 4.77 8.55 5.30
CA VAL A 158 4.30 7.36 4.58
C VAL A 158 3.69 6.41 5.59
N HIS A 159 2.49 5.91 5.31
CA HIS A 159 1.82 4.95 6.18
C HIS A 159 1.96 3.55 5.59
N PHE A 160 2.24 2.59 6.46
CA PHE A 160 2.33 1.18 6.11
C PHE A 160 1.37 0.40 7.00
N GLU A 161 0.70 -0.58 6.40
CA GLU A 161 -0.22 -1.45 7.11
C GLU A 161 -0.25 -2.86 6.54
N ALA A 162 -0.51 -3.81 7.43
CA ALA A 162 -0.80 -5.19 7.06
C ALA A 162 -1.81 -5.79 8.03
N ILE A 163 -2.58 -6.76 7.54
CA ILE A 163 -3.59 -7.49 8.31
C ILE A 163 -3.27 -8.97 8.16
N SER A 164 -3.18 -9.69 9.28
CA SER A 164 -2.90 -11.14 9.31
C SER A 164 -3.61 -11.81 10.49
N GLU A 165 -3.79 -13.13 10.44
CA GLU A 165 -4.32 -13.94 11.55
C GLU A 165 -3.31 -14.01 12.72
N ASP A 166 -2.02 -13.94 12.42
CA ASP A 166 -0.95 -13.87 13.42
C ASP A 166 -0.42 -12.43 13.55
N PRO A 167 -0.39 -11.84 14.77
CA PRO A 167 0.16 -10.50 14.98
C PRO A 167 1.64 -10.37 14.61
N ALA A 168 2.44 -11.44 14.76
CA ALA A 168 3.84 -11.45 14.36
C ALA A 168 3.98 -11.36 12.83
N ASP A 169 3.13 -12.08 12.09
CA ASP A 169 3.10 -12.01 10.62
C ASP A 169 2.67 -10.64 10.11
N ALA A 170 1.66 -10.01 10.73
CA ALA A 170 1.25 -8.66 10.37
C ALA A 170 2.40 -7.66 10.54
N ALA A 171 3.13 -7.72 11.66
CA ALA A 171 4.30 -6.87 11.89
C ALA A 171 5.43 -7.16 10.88
N GLN A 172 5.71 -8.44 10.60
CA GLN A 172 6.75 -8.86 9.66
C GLN A 172 6.43 -8.42 8.21
N GLN A 173 5.16 -8.44 7.80
CA GLN A 173 4.74 -7.93 6.51
C GLN A 173 5.01 -6.42 6.38
N VAL A 174 4.70 -5.63 7.41
CA VAL A 174 4.99 -4.19 7.43
C VAL A 174 6.50 -3.92 7.38
N LEU A 175 7.30 -4.70 8.12
CA LEU A 175 8.77 -4.63 8.03
C LEU A 175 9.27 -4.85 6.59
N ASN A 176 8.73 -5.86 5.91
CA ASN A 176 9.06 -6.14 4.52
C ASN A 176 8.65 -4.98 3.59
N GLN A 177 7.45 -4.41 3.77
CA GLN A 177 7.00 -3.24 2.99
C GLN A 177 7.93 -2.03 3.19
N VAL A 178 8.28 -1.70 4.44
CA VAL A 178 9.18 -0.59 4.77
C VAL A 178 10.56 -0.80 4.15
N SER A 179 11.13 -2.00 4.26
CA SER A 179 12.45 -2.31 3.68
C SER A 179 12.47 -2.19 2.16
N GLN A 180 11.45 -2.70 1.47
CA GLN A 180 11.31 -2.57 0.01
C GLN A 180 11.14 -1.11 -0.40
N TRP A 181 10.31 -0.35 0.33
CA TRP A 181 10.12 1.06 0.09
C TRP A 181 11.45 1.84 0.24
N ARG A 182 12.24 1.56 1.28
CA ARG A 182 13.55 2.20 1.46
C ARG A 182 14.52 1.87 0.32
N LEU A 183 14.55 0.62 -0.14
CA LEU A 183 15.40 0.23 -1.28
C LEU A 183 15.01 0.95 -2.57
N ALA A 184 13.70 1.14 -2.80
CA ALA A 184 13.20 1.86 -3.98
C ALA A 184 13.57 3.35 -3.98
N HIS A 185 13.65 3.98 -2.81
CA HIS A 185 13.88 5.42 -2.67
C HIS A 185 15.33 5.80 -2.27
N ALA A 186 16.16 4.83 -1.90
CA ALA A 186 17.58 5.06 -1.59
C ALA A 186 18.35 5.64 -2.80
N SER A 187 17.97 5.27 -4.02
CA SER A 187 18.59 5.77 -5.26
C SER A 187 18.24 7.22 -5.57
N GLU A 188 17.04 7.68 -5.18
CA GLU A 188 16.59 9.06 -5.42
C GLU A 188 17.27 10.05 -4.47
N GLN A 189 17.63 9.63 -3.25
CA GLN A 189 18.29 10.52 -2.28
C GLN A 189 19.75 10.83 -2.61
N VAL A 190 20.44 9.96 -3.36
CA VAL A 190 21.86 10.14 -3.71
C VAL A 190 22.07 11.20 -4.81
N LEU A 191 21.02 11.56 -5.54
CA LEU A 191 21.07 12.49 -6.68
C LEU A 191 20.76 13.95 -6.32
N ARG A 192 20.63 14.28 -5.03
CA ARG A 192 20.48 15.66 -4.52
C ARG A 192 21.71 16.11 -3.76
#